data_AF-A0A382BV63-F1
#
_entry.id   AF-A0A382BV63-F1
#
_cell.length_a   1.000
_cell.length_b   1.000
_cell.length_c   1.000
_cell.angle_alpha   90.00
_cell.angle_beta   90.00
_cell.angle_gamma   90.00
#
_symmetry.space_group_name_H-M   'P 1'
#
loop_
_entity.id
_entity.type
_entity.pdbx_description
1 polymer ?
#
loop_
_entity_poly.entity_id
_entity_poly.type
_entity_poly.pdbx_seq_one_letter_code
_entity_poly.pdbx_strand_id
1 'polypeptide(L)'
;MEQKIAVAVLYDRIKAPTLTAKGSGDLAEEIVKKAEEADVPITEDRLLAATLAQLELNEEIPESLFKSVAIVLAWVYRLQGKTPWRCFSMIYDLSDYKYLLGRYYD
;
A
#
# COMPACT_ATOMS: atom_id res chain seq x y z
N MET A 1 -0.34 -17.85 -18.84
CA MET A 1 0.77 -17.23 -18.08
C MET A 1 0.15 -16.12 -17.26
N GLU A 2 0.34 -16.16 -15.95
CA GLU A 2 -0.15 -15.10 -15.08
C GLU A 2 0.76 -13.89 -15.24
N GLN A 3 0.22 -12.76 -15.70
CA GLN A 3 1.02 -11.55 -15.91
C GLN A 3 1.34 -10.93 -14.55
N LYS A 4 2.62 -10.63 -14.30
CA LYS A 4 3.04 -9.86 -13.13
C LYS A 4 2.41 -8.47 -13.21
N ILE A 5 1.93 -7.96 -12.08
CA ILE A 5 1.36 -6.62 -11.94
C ILE A 5 2.11 -5.94 -10.81
N ALA A 6 2.56 -4.71 -11.04
CA ALA A 6 3.13 -3.86 -10.00
C ALA A 6 2.38 -2.53 -9.97
N VAL A 7 2.15 -2.03 -8.76
CA VAL A 7 1.52 -0.74 -8.49
C VAL A 7 2.34 -0.01 -7.43
N ALA A 8 2.47 1.30 -7.57
CA ALA A 8 3.15 2.15 -6.61
C ALA A 8 2.17 3.18 -6.04
N VAL A 9 2.12 3.26 -4.71
CA VAL A 9 1.21 4.13 -3.98
C VAL A 9 2.03 5.17 -3.22
N LEU A 10 1.64 6.44 -3.36
CA LEU A 10 2.20 7.54 -2.59
C LEU A 10 1.24 7.95 -1.48
N TYR A 11 1.75 8.15 -0.28
CA TYR A 11 0.99 8.67 0.83
C TYR A 11 1.78 9.76 1.58
N ASP A 12 1.28 10.99 1.54
CA ASP A 12 1.94 12.18 2.12
C ASP A 12 1.49 12.51 3.56
N ARG A 13 0.60 11.69 4.14
CA ARG A 13 -0.05 11.85 5.46
C ARG A 13 -1.08 12.99 5.56
N ILE A 14 -1.25 13.81 4.53
CA ILE A 14 -2.16 14.96 4.53
C ILE A 14 -3.39 14.65 3.67
N LYS A 15 -3.19 13.96 2.56
CA LYS A 15 -4.22 13.62 1.57
C LYS A 15 -4.45 12.11 1.48
N ALA A 16 -5.49 11.74 0.73
CA ALA A 16 -5.73 10.35 0.35
C ALA A 16 -4.48 9.78 -0.36
N PRO A 17 -4.14 8.50 -0.14
CA PRO A 17 -3.10 7.83 -0.91
C PRO A 17 -3.41 7.88 -2.41
N THR A 18 -2.40 8.10 -3.24
CA THR A 18 -2.56 8.22 -4.70
C THR A 18 -1.78 7.13 -5.42
N LEU A 19 -2.32 6.65 -6.54
CA LEU A 19 -1.62 5.71 -7.42
C LEU A 19 -0.64 6.48 -8.29
N THR A 20 0.66 6.25 -8.14
CA THR A 20 1.71 6.98 -8.86
C THR A 20 2.33 6.20 -10.02
N ALA A 21 2.31 4.86 -9.93
CA ALA A 21 2.73 3.99 -11.02
C ALA A 21 1.87 2.73 -11.07
N LYS A 22 1.69 2.20 -12.28
CA LYS A 22 1.12 0.87 -12.51
C LYS A 22 1.75 0.27 -13.77
N GLY A 23 1.94 -1.04 -13.78
CA GLY A 23 2.50 -1.74 -14.93
C GLY A 23 2.23 -3.24 -14.87
N SER A 24 2.32 -3.90 -16.02
CA SER A 24 2.23 -5.35 -16.14
C SER A 24 3.41 -5.92 -16.94
N GLY A 25 3.69 -7.21 -16.75
CA GLY A 25 4.79 -7.90 -17.43
C GLY A 25 6.13 -7.22 -17.16
N ASP A 26 6.89 -6.94 -18.22
CA ASP A 26 8.23 -6.34 -18.14
C ASP A 26 8.21 -4.97 -17.42
N LEU A 27 7.16 -4.16 -17.64
CA LEU A 27 7.02 -2.87 -16.96
C LEU A 27 6.82 -3.04 -15.45
N ALA A 28 6.15 -4.11 -15.01
CA ALA A 28 6.01 -4.41 -13.59
C ALA A 28 7.38 -4.72 -12.97
N GLU A 29 8.24 -5.45 -13.68
CA GLU A 29 9.60 -5.77 -13.23
C GLU A 29 10.46 -4.51 -13.13
N GLU A 30 10.35 -3.59 -14.09
CA GLU A 30 11.04 -2.29 -14.03
C GLU A 30 10.58 -1.44 -12.84
N ILE A 31 9.28 -1.42 -12.53
CA ILE A 31 8.74 -0.70 -11.37
C ILE A 31 9.31 -1.27 -10.07
N VAL A 32 9.32 -2.60 -9.93
CA VAL A 32 9.88 -3.30 -8.76
C VAL A 32 11.36 -2.96 -8.62
N LYS A 33 12.14 -3.08 -9.71
CA LYS A 33 13.57 -2.76 -9.70
C LYS A 33 13.84 -1.32 -9.26
N LYS A 34 13.09 -0.34 -9.78
CA LYS A 34 13.22 1.06 -9.36
C LYS A 34 12.84 1.27 -7.90
N ALA A 35 11.84 0.55 -7.40
CA ALA A 35 11.46 0.61 -5.99
C ALA A 35 12.57 0.07 -5.08
N GLU A 36 13.22 -1.04 -5.46
CA GLU A 36 14.39 -1.58 -4.74
C GLU A 36 15.56 -0.59 -4.73
N GLU A 37 15.89 0.01 -5.89
CA GLU A 37 16.95 1.02 -6.01
C GLU A 37 16.69 2.27 -5.15
N ALA A 38 15.41 2.61 -4.93
CA ALA A 38 14.98 3.75 -4.14
C ALA A 38 14.70 3.42 -2.67
N ASP A 39 14.98 2.19 -2.21
CA ASP A 39 14.67 1.69 -0.86
C ASP A 39 13.18 1.86 -0.49
N VAL A 40 12.30 1.73 -1.50
CA VAL A 40 10.85 1.74 -1.32
C VAL A 40 10.42 0.33 -0.92
N PRO A 41 9.72 0.16 0.22
CA PRO A 41 9.26 -1.15 0.66
C PRO A 41 8.29 -1.80 -0.33
N ILE A 42 8.52 -3.09 -0.59
CA ILE A 42 7.75 -3.88 -1.55
C ILE A 42 6.99 -4.97 -0.79
N THR A 43 5.73 -5.17 -1.16
CA THR A 43 4.89 -6.24 -0.62
C THR A 43 4.20 -6.97 -1.77
N GLU A 44 4.00 -8.27 -1.60
CA GLU A 44 3.30 -9.10 -2.57
C GLU A 44 1.87 -9.35 -2.11
N ASP A 45 0.92 -8.65 -2.72
CA ASP A 45 -0.51 -8.96 -2.62
C ASP A 45 -1.14 -8.88 -4.01
N ARG A 46 -1.38 -10.06 -4.59
CA ARG A 46 -1.89 -10.17 -5.96
C ARG A 46 -3.28 -9.58 -6.12
N LEU A 47 -4.16 -9.76 -5.13
CA LEU A 47 -5.54 -9.28 -5.21
C LEU A 47 -5.57 -7.76 -5.09
N LEU A 48 -4.84 -7.21 -4.12
CA LEU A 48 -4.75 -5.76 -3.94
C LEU A 48 -4.08 -5.10 -5.14
N ALA A 49 -2.97 -5.65 -5.65
CA ALA A 49 -2.29 -5.12 -6.83
C ALA A 49 -3.21 -5.12 -8.06
N ALA A 50 -3.93 -6.21 -8.32
CA ALA A 50 -4.89 -6.29 -9.42
C ALA A 50 -6.07 -5.32 -9.26
N THR A 51 -6.50 -5.08 -8.01
CA THR A 51 -7.58 -4.13 -7.72
C THR A 51 -7.12 -2.68 -7.92
N LEU A 52 -5.94 -2.33 -7.39
CA LEU A 52 -5.36 -0.99 -7.56
C LEU A 52 -4.97 -0.69 -9.01
N ALA A 53 -4.58 -1.71 -9.79
CA ALA A 53 -4.24 -1.53 -11.20
C ALA A 53 -5.43 -1.06 -12.07
N GLN A 54 -6.66 -1.22 -11.58
CA GLN A 54 -7.86 -0.72 -12.25
C GLN A 54 -8.01 0.81 -12.17
N LEU A 55 -7.40 1.46 -11.17
CA LEU A 55 -7.42 2.92 -11.01
C LEU A 55 -6.53 3.60 -12.05
N GLU A 56 -6.84 4.84 -12.41
CA GLU A 56 -6.01 5.64 -13.30
C GLU A 56 -4.74 6.16 -12.59
N LEU A 57 -3.73 6.50 -13.39
CA LEU A 57 -2.51 7.10 -12.85
C LEU A 57 -2.81 8.48 -12.27
N ASN A 58 -2.24 8.76 -11.11
CA ASN A 58 -2.46 9.94 -10.28
C ASN A 58 -3.87 10.06 -9.70
N GLU A 59 -4.67 9.01 -9.78
CA GLU A 59 -5.98 8.94 -9.12
C GLU A 59 -5.81 8.71 -7.62
N GLU A 60 -6.69 9.31 -6.82
CA GLU A 60 -6.81 9.02 -5.39
C GLU A 60 -7.41 7.63 -5.21
N ILE A 61 -6.86 6.88 -4.27
CA ILE A 61 -7.40 5.56 -3.93
C ILE A 61 -8.81 5.77 -3.35
N PRO A 62 -9.82 4.98 -3.76
CA PRO A 62 -11.16 5.10 -3.20
C PRO A 62 -11.20 4.61 -1.75
N GLU A 63 -12.12 5.16 -0.95
CA GLU A 63 -12.27 4.81 0.46
C GLU A 63 -12.49 3.31 0.71
N SER A 64 -13.12 2.61 -0.24
CA SER A 64 -13.32 1.16 -0.18
C SER A 64 -12.02 0.36 -0.11
N LEU A 65 -10.91 0.91 -0.62
CA LEU A 65 -9.58 0.30 -0.63
C LEU A 65 -8.65 0.85 0.45
N PHE A 66 -9.05 1.90 1.17
CA PHE A 66 -8.23 2.52 2.22
C PHE A 66 -7.83 1.53 3.30
N LYS A 67 -8.73 0.62 3.70
CA LYS A 67 -8.42 -0.37 4.73
C LYS A 67 -7.26 -1.28 4.31
N SER A 68 -7.27 -1.78 3.08
CA SER A 68 -6.22 -2.65 2.55
C SER A 68 -4.89 -1.91 2.43
N VAL A 69 -4.92 -0.67 1.92
CA VAL A 69 -3.73 0.17 1.79
C VAL A 69 -3.17 0.57 3.17
N ALA A 70 -4.03 0.86 4.14
CA ALA A 70 -3.64 1.18 5.51
C ALA A 70 -2.88 0.03 6.19
N ILE A 71 -3.31 -1.22 5.96
CA ILE A 71 -2.62 -2.41 6.50
C ILE A 71 -1.20 -2.49 5.93
N VAL A 72 -1.04 -2.30 4.62
CA VAL A 72 0.27 -2.28 3.96
C VAL A 72 1.15 -1.16 4.51
N LEU A 73 0.61 0.06 4.61
CA LEU A 73 1.34 1.20 5.18
C LEU A 73 1.74 0.96 6.64
N ALA A 74 0.87 0.37 7.46
CA ALA A 74 1.19 0.06 8.85
C ALA A 74 2.36 -0.92 8.96
N TRP A 75 2.42 -1.93 8.08
CA TRP A 75 3.55 -2.85 7.98
C TRP A 75 4.84 -2.13 7.57
N VAL A 76 4.77 -1.26 6.56
CA VAL A 76 5.92 -0.45 6.11
C VAL A 76 6.48 0.42 7.24
N TYR A 77 5.61 1.10 8.00
CA TYR A 77 6.04 1.93 9.12
C TYR A 77 6.73 1.10 10.21
N ARG A 78 6.21 -0.11 10.49
CA ARG A 78 6.82 -1.04 11.45
C ARG A 78 8.22 -1.46 11.02
N LEU A 79 8.43 -1.76 9.73
CA LEU A 79 9.76 -2.10 9.19
C LEU A 79 10.77 -0.95 9.39
N GLN A 80 10.29 0.29 9.29
CA GLN A 80 11.12 1.48 9.55
C GLN A 80 11.32 1.77 11.05
N GLY A 81 10.87 0.90 11.95
CA GLY A 81 10.91 1.13 13.40
C GLY A 81 10.02 2.28 13.88
N LYS A 82 9.12 2.76 13.02
CA LYS A 82 8.19 3.86 13.32
C LYS A 82 6.85 3.27 13.73
N THR A 83 6.24 3.86 14.74
CA THR A 83 4.90 3.44 15.15
C THR A 83 3.83 4.35 14.51
N PRO A 84 2.79 3.80 13.85
CA PRO A 84 1.80 4.61 13.10
C PRO A 84 0.90 5.52 13.96
N TRP A 85 0.98 5.41 15.29
CA TRP A 85 -0.04 5.85 16.26
C TRP A 85 -0.46 7.33 16.21
N ARG A 86 0.30 8.21 15.54
CA ARG A 86 0.00 9.65 15.53
C ARG A 86 -0.72 10.16 14.28
N CYS A 87 -0.75 9.38 13.19
CA CYS A 87 -1.50 9.73 11.97
C CYS A 87 -2.81 8.94 11.84
N PHE A 88 -2.87 7.71 12.36
CA PHE A 88 -4.03 6.85 12.14
C PHE A 88 -5.25 7.13 13.04
N SER A 89 -5.08 7.84 14.15
CA SER A 89 -6.21 8.18 15.05
C SER A 89 -7.19 9.20 14.45
N MET A 90 -6.86 9.81 13.31
CA MET A 90 -7.73 10.81 12.65
C MET A 90 -8.66 10.21 11.59
N ILE A 91 -8.42 8.96 11.16
CA ILE A 91 -9.11 8.35 10.00
C ILE A 91 -9.94 7.12 10.42
N TYR A 92 -9.57 6.43 11.51
CA TYR A 92 -10.30 5.25 12.01
C TYR A 92 -10.31 5.19 13.55
N ASP A 93 -11.36 4.60 14.13
CA ASP A 93 -11.40 4.27 15.55
C ASP A 93 -10.33 3.20 15.86
N LEU A 94 -9.51 3.45 16.87
CA LEU A 94 -8.36 2.62 17.25
C LEU A 94 -8.77 1.19 17.67
N SER A 95 -10.05 0.98 17.96
CA SER A 95 -10.62 -0.33 18.25
C SER A 95 -10.49 -1.30 17.05
N ASP A 96 -10.69 -0.84 15.81
CA ASP A 96 -10.52 -1.63 14.58
C ASP A 96 -9.06 -2.03 14.33
N TYR A 97 -8.12 -1.17 14.73
CA TYR A 97 -6.68 -1.42 14.59
C TYR A 97 -6.18 -2.55 15.51
N LYS A 98 -6.76 -2.67 16.71
CA LYS A 98 -6.46 -3.77 17.63
C LYS A 98 -6.85 -5.13 17.05
N TYR A 99 -7.95 -5.20 16.28
CA TYR A 99 -8.38 -6.44 15.61
C TYR A 99 -7.53 -6.78 14.38
N LEU A 100 -7.09 -5.79 13.60
CA LEU A 100 -6.26 -6.00 12.42
C LEU A 100 -4.84 -6.45 12.76
N LEU A 101 -4.23 -5.84 13.78
CA LEU A 101 -2.92 -6.27 14.25
C LEU A 101 -3.02 -7.60 15.00
N GLY A 102 -4.08 -7.82 15.79
CA GLY A 102 -4.28 -9.04 16.57
C GLY A 102 -4.41 -10.34 15.76
N ARG A 103 -4.82 -10.29 14.48
CA ARG A 103 -4.85 -11.48 13.59
C ARG A 103 -3.54 -11.78 12.86
N TYR A 104 -2.59 -10.86 12.89
CA TYR A 104 -1.25 -11.04 12.30
C TYR A 104 -0.18 -11.37 13.35
N TYR A 105 -0.56 -11.42 14.63
CA TYR A 105 0.26 -11.93 15.73
C TYR A 105 -0.30 -13.30 16.18
N ASP A 106 -0.13 -14.31 15.34
CA ASP A 106 -0.07 -15.74 15.72
C ASP A 106 1.02 -16.41 14.87
#